data_AF-A0A0A8ERQ3-F1
#
_entry.id   AF-A0A0A8ERQ3-F1
#
_cell.length_a   1.000
_cell.length_b   1.000
_cell.length_c   1.000
_cell.angle_alpha   90.00
_cell.angle_beta   90.00
_cell.angle_gamma   90.00
#
_symmetry.space_group_name_H-M   'P 1'
#
loop_
_entity.id
_entity.type
_entity.pdbx_description
1 polymer ?
#
loop_
_entity_poly.entity_id
_entity_poly.type
_entity_poly.pdbx_seq_one_letter_code
_entity_poly.pdbx_strand_id
1 'polypeptide(L)'
;MGSADPADPVGLQEAHMAWTWRFEKADGSEAVPTVEPEEFTTQGDAESWIGEQWRDLRDGGIDQVRLFEDSTEIYPGPMSLHADEE
;
A
#
# COMPACT_ATOMS: atom_id res chain seq x y z
N MET A 1 -3.50 -52.27 3.03
CA MET A 1 -3.82 -51.12 3.89
C MET A 1 -2.57 -50.29 4.04
N GLY A 2 -2.30 -49.46 3.05
CA GLY A 2 -1.20 -48.50 3.03
C GLY A 2 -1.76 -47.33 2.25
N SER A 3 -2.71 -46.62 2.87
CA SER A 3 -3.32 -45.44 2.27
C SER A 3 -2.22 -44.44 1.99
N ALA A 4 -2.26 -43.89 0.78
CA ALA A 4 -1.43 -42.79 0.35
C ALA A 4 -1.32 -41.75 1.45
N ASP A 5 -0.09 -41.30 1.70
CA ASP A 5 0.15 -40.00 2.30
C ASP A 5 0.21 -39.03 1.11
N PRO A 6 -0.88 -38.33 0.75
CA PRO A 6 -0.72 -37.08 0.03
C PRO A 6 -0.19 -36.10 1.07
N ALA A 7 1.13 -36.09 1.25
CA ALA A 7 1.82 -34.85 1.55
C ALA A 7 1.53 -33.92 0.38
N ASP A 8 0.35 -33.33 0.42
CA ASP A 8 0.02 -32.09 -0.25
C ASP A 8 0.96 -31.07 0.39
N PRO A 9 2.00 -30.56 -0.31
CA PRO A 9 2.66 -29.38 0.18
C PRO A 9 1.67 -28.22 -0.01
N VAL A 10 0.75 -28.07 0.94
CA VAL A 10 -0.02 -26.83 1.06
C VAL A 10 1.00 -25.70 1.19
N GLY A 11 0.95 -24.75 0.25
CA GLY A 11 1.36 -23.38 0.50
C GLY A 11 2.80 -23.03 0.11
N LEU A 12 3.13 -23.12 -1.18
CA LEU A 12 4.14 -22.21 -1.72
C LEU A 12 3.52 -21.51 -2.92
N GLN A 13 3.47 -20.18 -2.87
CA GLN A 13 2.97 -19.25 -3.88
C GLN A 13 1.49 -18.84 -3.78
N GLU A 14 1.07 -18.33 -2.63
CA GLU A 14 0.55 -16.95 -2.70
C GLU A 14 1.76 -16.09 -2.32
N ALA A 15 2.54 -15.65 -3.32
CA ALA A 15 3.42 -14.54 -3.07
C ALA A 15 2.49 -13.42 -2.62
N HIS A 16 2.49 -13.13 -1.31
CA HIS A 16 1.71 -12.06 -0.71
C HIS A 16 2.09 -10.78 -1.46
N MET A 17 1.30 -10.40 -2.47
CA MET A 17 1.47 -9.14 -3.18
C MET A 17 1.09 -8.05 -2.17
N ALA A 18 2.04 -7.67 -1.35
CA ALA A 18 1.84 -6.69 -0.29
C ALA A 18 1.81 -5.30 -0.93
N TRP A 19 0.61 -4.71 -0.96
CA TRP A 19 0.46 -3.34 -1.43
C TRP A 19 0.83 -2.40 -0.30
N THR A 20 1.80 -1.52 -0.54
CA THR A 20 2.38 -0.67 0.50
C THR A 20 2.43 0.79 0.07
N TRP A 21 2.18 1.69 1.00
CA TRP A 21 2.28 3.13 0.80
C TRP A 21 3.60 3.69 1.35
N ARG A 22 4.33 4.44 0.54
CA ARG A 22 5.35 5.38 1.02
C ARG A 22 4.75 6.77 1.12
N PHE A 23 4.95 7.44 2.24
CA PHE A 23 4.44 8.78 2.49
C PHE A 23 5.57 9.79 2.44
N GLU A 24 5.34 10.90 1.75
CA GLU A 24 6.37 11.91 1.50
C GLU A 24 5.84 13.32 1.79
N LYS A 25 6.74 14.21 2.20
CA LYS A 25 6.49 15.64 2.32
C LYS A 25 6.62 16.32 0.95
N ALA A 26 6.28 17.61 0.90
CA ALA A 26 6.39 18.44 -0.30
C ALA A 26 7.82 18.49 -0.87
N ASP A 27 8.84 18.33 -0.03
CA ASP A 27 10.24 18.30 -0.48
C ASP A 27 10.71 16.92 -0.99
N GLY A 28 9.85 15.90 -0.94
CA GLY A 28 10.14 14.53 -1.35
C GLY A 28 10.78 13.66 -0.27
N SER A 29 11.07 14.18 0.92
CA SER A 29 11.51 13.37 2.05
C SER A 29 10.40 12.46 2.57
N GLU A 30 10.76 11.22 2.90
CA GLU A 30 9.86 10.27 3.55
C GLU A 30 9.41 10.78 4.92
N ALA A 31 8.15 10.53 5.26
CA ALA A 31 7.54 10.92 6.51
C ALA A 31 6.69 9.78 7.10
N VAL A 32 6.54 9.82 8.42
CA VAL A 32 5.66 8.89 9.13
C VAL A 32 4.23 9.41 9.02
N PRO A 33 3.27 8.59 8.56
CA PRO A 33 1.88 9.01 8.47
C PRO A 33 1.25 9.12 9.86
N THR A 34 0.24 9.99 10.00
CA THR A 34 -0.58 10.06 11.24
C THR A 34 -1.49 8.85 11.39
N VAL A 35 -1.85 8.22 10.27
CA VAL A 35 -2.67 7.00 10.21
C VAL A 35 -1.83 5.91 9.55
N GLU A 36 -1.56 4.84 10.30
CA GLU A 36 -0.79 3.71 9.77
C GLU A 36 -1.64 2.90 8.79
N PRO A 37 -1.14 2.60 7.57
CA PRO A 37 -1.81 1.70 6.65
C PRO A 37 -1.80 0.26 7.17
N GLU A 38 -2.87 -0.47 6.90
CA GLU A 38 -2.92 -1.92 7.10
C GLU A 38 -2.23 -2.68 5.97
N GLU A 39 -2.08 -4.00 6.14
CA GLU A 39 -1.58 -4.88 5.08
C GLU A 39 -2.69 -5.12 4.04
N PHE A 40 -2.56 -4.51 2.87
CA PHE A 40 -3.53 -4.66 1.80
C PHE A 40 -3.18 -5.84 0.89
N THR A 41 -4.21 -6.61 0.51
CA THR A 41 -4.07 -7.78 -0.39
C THR A 41 -4.37 -7.46 -1.85
N THR A 42 -4.92 -6.27 -2.15
CA THR A 42 -5.22 -5.83 -3.52
C THR A 42 -4.95 -4.34 -3.70
N GLN A 43 -4.68 -3.93 -4.94
CA GLN A 43 -4.50 -2.52 -5.30
C GLN A 43 -5.70 -1.67 -4.89
N GLY A 44 -6.90 -2.10 -5.25
CA GLY A 44 -8.12 -1.32 -5.04
C GLY A 44 -8.44 -1.08 -3.56
N ASP A 45 -8.02 -1.98 -2.69
CA ASP A 45 -8.13 -1.84 -1.23
C ASP A 45 -7.16 -0.78 -0.70
N ALA A 46 -5.89 -0.81 -1.14
CA ALA A 46 -4.91 0.22 -0.84
C ALA A 46 -5.33 1.60 -1.36
N GLU A 47 -5.89 1.65 -2.57
CA GLU A 47 -6.42 2.86 -3.21
C GLU A 47 -7.68 3.41 -2.53
N SER A 48 -8.55 2.52 -2.05
CA SER A 48 -9.73 2.92 -1.27
C SER A 48 -9.29 3.55 0.05
N TRP A 49 -8.35 2.90 0.75
CA TRP A 49 -7.81 3.41 2.01
C TRP A 49 -7.21 4.81 1.88
N ILE A 50 -6.39 5.07 0.86
CA ILE A 50 -5.81 6.41 0.68
C ILE A 50 -6.91 7.44 0.38
N GLY A 51 -7.93 7.08 -0.40
CA GLY A 51 -9.09 7.92 -0.68
C GLY A 51 -9.93 8.25 0.57
N GLU A 52 -9.86 7.42 1.61
CA GLU A 52 -10.51 7.66 2.90
C GLU A 52 -9.61 8.47 3.86
N GLN A 53 -8.31 8.17 3.92
CA GLN A 53 -7.38 8.72 4.90
C GLN A 53 -6.61 9.97 4.43
N TRP A 54 -6.72 10.39 3.16
CA TRP A 54 -5.90 11.48 2.60
C TRP A 54 -5.94 12.79 3.40
N ARG A 55 -7.10 13.11 4.00
CA ARG A 55 -7.27 14.35 4.79
C ARG A 55 -6.45 14.31 6.08
N ASP A 56 -6.55 13.23 6.83
CA ASP A 56 -5.81 13.03 8.08
C ASP A 56 -4.30 12.90 7.82
N LEU A 57 -3.91 12.26 6.72
CA LEU A 57 -2.53 12.21 6.28
C LEU A 57 -1.99 13.60 5.91
N ARG A 58 -2.78 14.39 5.17
CA ARG A 58 -2.43 15.76 4.81
C ARG A 58 -2.31 16.66 6.03
N ASP A 59 -3.24 16.58 6.98
CA ASP A 59 -3.16 17.31 8.25
C ASP A 59 -1.91 16.90 9.06
N GLY A 60 -1.53 15.63 8.94
CA GLY A 60 -0.25 15.08 9.43
C GLY A 60 1.01 15.60 8.77
N GLY A 61 0.90 16.39 7.71
CA GLY A 61 2.04 16.91 6.94
C GLY A 61 2.54 15.97 5.85
N ILE A 62 1.77 14.96 5.46
CA ILE A 62 2.02 14.20 4.24
C ILE A 62 1.48 14.97 3.04
N ASP A 63 2.33 15.22 2.06
CA ASP A 63 1.97 16.01 0.88
C ASP A 63 1.62 15.11 -0.30
N GLN A 64 2.31 13.98 -0.40
CA GLN A 64 2.21 13.06 -1.51
C GLN A 64 2.52 11.62 -1.07
N VAL A 65 2.03 10.65 -1.84
CA VAL A 65 2.19 9.23 -1.55
C VAL A 65 2.60 8.44 -2.79
N ARG A 66 3.19 7.27 -2.56
CA ARG A 66 3.58 6.35 -3.63
C ARG A 66 3.12 4.94 -3.32
N LEU A 67 2.49 4.30 -4.29
CA LEU A 67 2.02 2.93 -4.19
C LEU A 67 3.06 1.96 -4.70
N PHE A 68 3.36 0.95 -3.90
CA PHE A 68 4.23 -0.16 -4.27
C PHE A 68 3.47 -1.49 -4.20
N GLU A 69 3.74 -2.37 -5.15
CA GLU A 69 3.47 -3.80 -5.05
C GLU A 69 4.79 -4.48 -4.69
N ASP A 70 4.90 -4.99 -3.46
CA ASP A 70 6.15 -5.47 -2.86
C ASP A 70 7.22 -4.38 -2.86
N SER A 71 8.05 -4.32 -3.92
CA SER A 71 9.14 -3.37 -4.11
C SER A 71 9.03 -2.58 -5.41
N THR A 72 8.01 -2.85 -6.21
CA THR A 72 7.79 -2.20 -7.52
C THR A 72 6.83 -1.03 -7.37
N GLU A 73 7.28 0.17 -7.73
CA GLU A 73 6.42 1.36 -7.79
C GLU A 73 5.41 1.20 -8.94
N ILE A 74 4.12 1.35 -8.62
CA ILE A 74 3.01 1.03 -9.54
C ILE A 74 2.64 2.23 -10.40
N TYR A 75 2.70 3.43 -9.81
CA TYR A 75 2.41 4.69 -10.48
C TYR A 75 3.70 5.44 -10.81
N PRO A 76 3.89 5.94 -12.04
CA PRO A 76 5.08 6.71 -12.38
C PRO A 76 5.05 8.08 -11.68
N GLY A 77 5.61 8.14 -10.48
CA GLY A 77 5.69 9.34 -9.65
C GLY A 77 4.71 9.40 -8.47
N PRO A 78 4.87 10.42 -7.61
CA PRO A 78 4.07 10.57 -6.41
C PRO A 78 2.68 11.12 -6.71
N MET A 79 1.67 10.59 -6.02
CA MET A 79 0.30 11.06 -6.03
C MET A 79 0.12 12.12 -4.94
N SER A 80 -0.27 13.33 -5.34
CA SER A 80 -0.56 14.42 -4.40
C SER A 80 -1.77 14.10 -3.54
N LEU A 81 -1.70 14.40 -2.24
CA LEU A 81 -2.84 14.37 -1.32
C LEU A 81 -3.59 15.71 -1.27
N HIS A 82 -3.14 16.70 -2.03
CA HIS A 82 -3.92 17.90 -2.25
C HIS A 82 -4.98 17.58 -3.29
N ALA A 83 -6.24 17.55 -2.85
CA ALA A 83 -7.37 17.52 -3.77
C ALA A 83 -7.20 18.65 -4.78
N ASP A 84 -7.32 18.33 -6.06
CA ASP A 84 -7.41 19.32 -7.11
C ASP A 84 -8.73 20.07 -6.88
N GLU A 85 -8.62 21.26 -6.28
CA GLU A 85 -9.75 22.16 -6.09
C GLU A 85 -10.10 22.75 -7.46
N GLU A 86 -10.96 22.05 -8.20
CA GLU A 86 -11.60 22.55 -9.42
C GLU A 86 -12.60 23.69 -9.13
#